data_AF-A0A842NKZ4-F1
#
_entry.id   AF-A0A842NKZ4-F1
#
_cell.length_a   1.000
_cell.length_b   1.000
_cell.length_c   1.000
_cell.angle_alpha   90.00
_cell.angle_beta   90.00
_cell.angle_gamma   90.00
#
_symmetry.space_group_name_H-M   'P 1'
#
loop_
_entity.id
_entity.type
_entity.pdbx_description
1 polymer ?
#
loop_
_entity_poly.entity_id
_entity_poly.type
_entity_poly.pdbx_seq_one_letter_code
_entity_poly.pdbx_strand_id
1 'polypeptide(L)'
;MGDSISERFPDLIPGIAYCAIIASFSFITWRLYKPVSSLMWAFIFSIAFANAMKLPERITLGARFCSSRLLKATIAILGLVTNALIWFQVGIGVVNALIVIVVSFFLSVWIGRRFDLSDRLALLIGVGTSICGPSAIAAAAPAIDAKAEEIGLALSGINLFALLPMFLYPLLSHNTAGGRL
;
A
#
# COMPACT_ATOMS: atom_id res chain seq x y z
N MET A 1 23.83 -5.53 17.07
CA MET A 1 22.79 -5.40 16.01
C MET A 1 22.44 -3.92 15.70
N GLY A 2 23.16 -2.94 16.25
CA GLY A 2 22.85 -1.50 16.15
C GLY A 2 23.80 -0.68 15.25
N ASP A 3 24.89 -1.28 14.76
CA ASP A 3 26.00 -0.52 14.15
C ASP A 3 25.85 -0.28 12.63
N SER A 4 24.94 -0.96 11.94
CA SER A 4 24.74 -0.79 10.49
C SER A 4 23.82 0.41 10.11
N ILE A 5 23.25 1.09 11.11
CA ILE A 5 22.28 2.18 10.92
C ILE A 5 22.97 3.52 10.61
N SER A 6 24.17 3.77 11.14
CA SER A 6 24.78 5.12 11.10
C SER A 6 25.49 5.46 9.78
N GLU A 7 26.14 4.49 9.12
CA GLU A 7 26.90 4.74 7.88
C GLU A 7 26.04 4.85 6.60
N ARG A 8 24.76 4.43 6.64
CA ARG A 8 23.86 4.43 5.47
C ARG A 8 22.94 5.67 5.39
N PHE A 9 22.92 6.51 6.44
CA PHE A 9 22.13 7.74 6.47
C PHE A 9 22.42 8.72 5.32
N PRO A 10 23.68 9.01 4.93
CA PRO A 10 23.94 9.98 3.85
C PRO A 10 23.39 9.55 2.49
N ASP A 11 23.24 8.25 2.24
CA ASP A 11 22.68 7.71 1.00
C ASP A 11 21.16 7.58 0.98
N LEU A 12 20.51 7.67 2.14
CA LEU A 12 19.05 7.52 2.30
C LEU A 12 18.30 8.86 2.19
N ILE A 13 18.98 9.94 2.60
CA ILE A 13 18.50 11.33 2.52
C ILE A 13 17.98 11.70 1.11
N PRO A 14 18.67 11.40 -0.01
CA PRO A 14 18.17 11.79 -1.33
C PRO A 14 16.85 11.10 -1.69
N GLY A 15 16.64 9.85 -1.28
CA GLY A 15 15.38 9.13 -1.53
C GLY A 15 14.21 9.68 -0.70
N ILE A 16 14.46 9.99 0.58
CA ILE A 16 13.45 10.56 1.47
C ILE A 16 13.09 11.99 1.03
N ALA A 17 14.08 12.80 0.67
CA ALA A 17 13.86 14.15 0.14
C ALA A 17 13.02 14.11 -1.16
N TYR A 18 13.29 13.16 -2.05
CA TYR A 18 12.50 12.97 -3.26
C TYR A 18 11.03 12.62 -2.97
N CYS A 19 10.78 11.68 -2.04
CA CYS A 19 9.43 11.37 -1.59
C CYS A 19 8.75 12.58 -0.94
N ALA A 20 9.48 13.36 -0.14
CA ALA A 20 8.96 14.55 0.52
C ALA A 20 8.61 15.68 -0.48
N ILE A 21 9.42 15.86 -1.53
CA ILE A 21 9.14 16.82 -2.61
C ILE A 21 7.87 16.41 -3.35
N ILE A 22 7.73 15.14 -3.75
CA ILE A 22 6.54 14.64 -4.44
C ILE A 22 5.29 14.77 -3.56
N ALA A 23 5.40 14.43 -2.27
CA ALA A 23 4.30 14.55 -1.31
C ALA A 23 3.89 16.01 -1.11
N SER A 24 4.87 16.93 -0.99
CA SER A 24 4.60 18.36 -0.84
C SER A 24 3.95 18.95 -2.09
N PHE A 25 4.43 18.57 -3.27
CA PHE A 25 3.87 19.01 -4.54
C PHE A 25 2.43 18.49 -4.75
N SER A 26 2.19 17.23 -4.37
CA SER A 26 0.84 16.64 -4.35
C SER A 26 -0.10 17.33 -3.37
N PHE A 27 0.39 17.68 -2.18
CA PHE A 27 -0.43 18.35 -1.17
C PHE A 27 -0.80 19.78 -1.59
N ILE A 28 0.12 20.49 -2.26
CA ILE A 28 -0.12 21.83 -2.82
C ILE A 28 -1.12 21.76 -3.98
N THR A 29 -0.98 20.80 -4.89
CA THR A 29 -1.91 20.63 -6.02
C THR A 29 -3.29 20.15 -5.57
N TRP A 30 -3.38 19.31 -4.54
CA TRP A 30 -4.64 18.92 -3.91
C TRP A 30 -5.42 20.12 -3.35
N ARG A 31 -4.73 21.13 -2.78
CA ARG A 31 -5.38 22.32 -2.21
C ARG A 31 -6.13 23.16 -3.26
N LEU A 32 -5.78 23.01 -4.55
CA LEU A 32 -6.38 23.74 -5.66
C LEU A 32 -7.49 22.95 -6.40
N TYR A 33 -7.50 21.61 -6.34
CA TYR A 33 -8.49 20.74 -6.99
C TYR A 33 -9.19 19.80 -5.98
N LYS A 34 -10.29 20.28 -5.39
CA LYS A 34 -11.04 19.58 -4.33
C LYS A 34 -11.77 18.27 -4.70
N PRO A 35 -12.19 17.97 -5.95
CA PRO A 35 -12.98 16.76 -6.21
C PRO A 35 -12.14 15.47 -6.29
N VAL A 36 -10.81 15.56 -6.24
CA VAL A 36 -9.92 14.41 -6.41
C VAL A 36 -9.08 14.19 -5.14
N SER A 37 -9.03 12.95 -4.65
CA SER A 37 -8.23 12.59 -3.46
C SER A 37 -6.75 12.87 -3.67
N SER A 38 -6.07 13.37 -2.64
CA SER A 38 -4.62 13.64 -2.64
C SER A 38 -3.79 12.42 -3.03
N LEU A 39 -4.27 11.21 -2.70
CA LEU A 39 -3.62 9.96 -3.09
C LEU A 39 -3.58 9.78 -4.61
N MET A 40 -4.61 10.22 -5.35
CA MET A 40 -4.66 9.97 -6.81
C MET A 40 -3.59 10.81 -7.51
N TRP A 41 -3.46 12.07 -7.10
CA TRP A 41 -2.38 12.95 -7.56
C TRP A 41 -1.01 12.39 -7.18
N ALA A 42 -0.84 11.90 -5.95
CA ALA A 42 0.41 11.26 -5.54
C ALA A 42 0.78 10.05 -6.41
N PHE A 43 -0.19 9.21 -6.77
CA PHE A 43 0.04 8.09 -7.68
C PHE A 43 0.40 8.54 -9.10
N ILE A 44 -0.31 9.52 -9.66
CA ILE A 44 -0.03 10.06 -11.00
C ILE A 44 1.38 10.63 -11.04
N PHE A 45 1.74 11.50 -10.10
CA PHE A 45 3.08 12.07 -10.04
C PHE A 45 4.11 10.98 -9.81
N SER A 46 3.87 10.01 -8.92
CA SER A 46 4.80 8.91 -8.69
C SER A 46 5.07 8.09 -9.96
N ILE A 47 4.04 7.78 -10.74
CA ILE A 47 4.19 7.01 -12.00
C ILE A 47 4.88 7.87 -13.06
N ALA A 48 4.47 9.13 -13.22
CA ALA A 48 5.07 10.06 -14.18
C ALA A 48 6.56 10.26 -13.91
N PHE A 49 6.94 10.48 -12.65
CA PHE A 49 8.34 10.63 -12.24
C PHE A 49 9.13 9.32 -12.35
N ALA A 50 8.53 8.17 -12.00
CA ALA A 50 9.16 6.87 -12.16
C ALA A 50 9.43 6.51 -13.64
N ASN A 51 8.59 7.01 -14.56
CA ASN A 51 8.78 6.82 -16.01
C ASN A 51 9.74 7.85 -16.61
N ALA A 52 9.70 9.10 -16.15
CA ALA A 52 10.52 10.20 -16.68
C ALA A 52 11.99 10.14 -16.26
N MET A 53 12.31 9.59 -15.08
CA MET A 53 13.68 9.50 -14.57
C MET A 53 14.06 8.04 -14.31
N LYS A 54 15.22 7.60 -14.83
CA LYS A 54 15.86 6.37 -14.32
C LYS A 54 16.27 6.63 -12.88
N LEU A 55 15.49 6.13 -11.92
CA LEU A 55 15.79 6.29 -10.50
C LEU A 55 17.14 5.65 -10.19
N PRO A 56 18.15 6.42 -9.73
CA PRO A 56 19.39 5.85 -9.23
C PRO A 56 19.11 4.95 -8.02
N GLU A 57 19.95 3.94 -7.83
CA GLU A 57 19.80 2.90 -6.80
C GLU A 57 19.67 3.48 -5.37
N ARG A 58 20.18 4.69 -5.13
CA ARG A 58 20.02 5.40 -3.85
C ARG A 58 18.57 5.82 -3.56
N ILE A 59 17.80 6.20 -4.57
CA ILE A 59 16.38 6.58 -4.41
C ILE A 59 15.53 5.34 -4.13
N THR A 60 15.82 4.21 -4.81
CA THR A 60 15.09 2.95 -4.58
C THR A 60 15.37 2.39 -3.18
N LEU A 61 16.59 2.59 -2.66
CA LEU A 61 16.97 2.21 -1.30
C LEU A 61 16.21 3.04 -0.23
N GLY A 62 16.10 4.35 -0.45
CA GLY A 62 15.28 5.23 0.40
C GLY A 62 13.78 4.89 0.36
N ALA A 63 13.23 4.63 -0.83
CA ALA A 63 11.83 4.23 -0.98
C ALA A 63 11.52 2.89 -0.29
N ARG A 64 12.43 1.90 -0.40
CA ARG A 64 12.31 0.62 0.34
C ARG A 64 12.35 0.81 1.85
N PHE A 65 13.17 1.74 2.35
CA PHE A 65 13.21 2.05 3.77
C PHE A 65 11.89 2.65 4.27
N CYS A 66 11.33 3.61 3.53
CA CYS A 66 10.01 4.17 3.84
C CYS A 66 8.92 3.10 3.81
N SER A 67 8.88 2.27 2.76
CA SER A 67 7.84 1.24 2.58
C SER A 67 7.91 0.12 3.61
N SER A 68 9.10 -0.19 4.14
CA SER A 68 9.25 -1.30 5.10
C SER A 68 9.30 -0.85 6.56
N ARG A 69 10.07 0.18 6.89
CA ARG A 69 10.38 0.55 8.28
C ARG A 69 9.48 1.66 8.79
N LEU A 70 9.31 2.71 7.97
CA LEU A 70 8.40 3.80 8.29
C LEU A 70 6.95 3.28 8.35
N LEU A 71 6.55 2.47 7.37
CA LEU A 71 5.21 1.88 7.33
C LEU A 71 4.92 1.01 8.57
N LYS A 72 5.87 0.17 8.99
CA LYS A 72 5.72 -0.63 10.22
C LYS A 72 5.61 0.25 11.47
N ALA A 73 6.40 1.31 11.57
CA ALA A 73 6.29 2.26 12.67
C ALA A 73 4.92 2.97 12.69
N THR A 74 4.44 3.41 11.53
CA THR A 74 3.10 4.00 11.40
C THR A 74 2.00 3.02 11.79
N ILE A 75 2.06 1.76 11.34
CA ILE A 75 1.06 0.73 11.69
C ILE A 75 1.08 0.45 13.21
N ALA A 76 2.27 0.37 13.83
CA ALA A 76 2.38 0.17 15.27
C ALA A 76 1.75 1.32 16.07
N ILE A 77 2.03 2.57 15.67
CA ILE A 77 1.44 3.76 16.29
C ILE A 77 -0.07 3.81 16.04
N LEU A 78 -0.52 3.50 14.82
CA LEU A 78 -1.94 3.46 14.47
C LEU A 78 -2.69 2.44 15.34
N GLY A 79 -2.10 1.25 15.54
CA GLY A 79 -2.62 0.24 16.45
C GLY A 79 -2.75 0.76 17.89
N LEU A 80 -1.75 1.48 18.39
CA LEU A 80 -1.79 2.07 19.74
C LEU A 80 -2.90 3.11 19.88
N VAL A 81 -3.10 3.97 18.88
CA VAL A 81 -4.18 4.98 18.85
C VAL A 81 -5.56 4.31 18.79
N THR A 82 -5.66 3.18 18.10
CA THR A 82 -6.93 2.54 17.74
C THR A 82 -7.43 1.54 18.80
N ASN A 83 -6.54 0.95 19.61
CA ASN A 83 -6.84 -0.16 20.51
C ASN A 83 -7.93 0.17 21.57
N ALA A 84 -7.92 1.36 22.16
CA ALA A 84 -8.92 1.69 23.19
C ALA A 84 -10.30 2.06 22.60
N LEU A 85 -10.33 2.81 21.50
CA LEU A 85 -11.58 3.33 20.92
C LEU A 85 -12.40 2.24 20.21
N ILE A 86 -11.74 1.40 19.41
CA ILE A 86 -12.46 0.45 18.54
C ILE A 86 -12.97 -0.75 19.32
N TRP A 87 -12.22 -1.25 20.29
CA TRP A 87 -12.64 -2.44 21.05
C TRP A 87 -13.92 -2.19 21.86
N PHE A 88 -14.09 -0.99 22.42
CA PHE A 88 -15.30 -0.61 23.14
C PHE A 88 -16.51 -0.38 22.23
N GLN A 89 -16.28 0.14 21.02
CA GLN A 89 -17.35 0.49 20.08
C GLN A 89 -17.81 -0.70 19.23
N VAL A 90 -16.89 -1.61 18.90
CA VAL A 90 -17.14 -2.70 17.95
C VAL A 90 -17.62 -3.97 18.65
N GLY A 91 -17.14 -4.29 19.86
CA GLY A 91 -17.58 -5.47 20.62
C GLY A 91 -17.62 -6.75 19.75
N ILE A 92 -18.83 -7.29 19.52
CA ILE A 92 -19.09 -8.47 18.67
C ILE A 92 -18.68 -8.29 17.19
N GLY A 93 -18.60 -7.06 16.69
CA GLY A 93 -18.21 -6.77 15.31
C GLY A 93 -16.79 -7.23 14.95
N VAL A 94 -15.91 -7.42 15.95
CA VAL A 94 -14.56 -7.95 15.74
C VAL A 94 -14.64 -9.40 15.25
N VAL A 95 -15.59 -10.18 15.75
CA VAL A 95 -15.80 -11.57 15.33
C VAL A 95 -16.25 -11.61 13.87
N ASN A 96 -17.18 -10.73 13.49
CA ASN A 96 -17.63 -10.65 12.09
C ASN A 96 -16.49 -10.23 11.15
N ALA A 97 -15.69 -9.24 11.53
CA ALA A 97 -14.51 -8.86 10.75
C ALA A 97 -13.53 -10.03 10.60
N LEU A 98 -13.28 -10.77 11.68
CA LEU A 98 -12.39 -11.93 11.64
C LEU A 98 -12.90 -13.01 10.68
N ILE A 99 -14.20 -13.30 10.71
CA ILE A 99 -14.83 -14.26 9.80
C ILE A 99 -14.68 -13.81 8.35
N VAL A 100 -14.96 -12.54 8.05
CA VAL A 100 -14.81 -12.00 6.69
C VAL A 100 -13.36 -12.12 6.23
N ILE A 101 -12.39 -11.74 7.06
CA ILE A 101 -10.96 -11.85 6.70
C ILE A 101 -10.57 -13.31 6.42
N VAL A 102 -10.97 -14.25 7.27
CA VAL A 102 -10.66 -15.67 7.10
C VAL A 102 -11.30 -16.21 5.82
N VAL A 103 -12.59 -15.93 5.60
CA VAL A 103 -13.31 -16.41 4.41
C VAL A 103 -12.72 -15.79 3.15
N SER A 104 -12.47 -14.48 3.13
CA SER A 104 -11.82 -13.79 2.00
C SER A 104 -10.43 -14.37 1.74
N PHE A 105 -9.64 -14.64 2.77
CA PHE A 105 -8.31 -15.21 2.63
C PHE A 105 -8.36 -16.60 1.99
N PHE A 106 -9.16 -17.52 2.54
CA PHE A 106 -9.30 -18.86 1.97
C PHE A 106 -9.85 -18.83 0.54
N LEU A 107 -10.83 -17.97 0.28
CA LEU A 107 -11.42 -17.83 -1.05
C LEU A 107 -10.39 -17.29 -2.06
N SER A 108 -9.64 -16.25 -1.69
CA SER A 108 -8.59 -15.69 -2.54
C SER A 108 -7.47 -16.69 -2.81
N VAL A 109 -7.03 -17.47 -1.81
CA VAL A 109 -6.01 -18.51 -2.01
C VAL A 109 -6.55 -19.65 -2.88
N TRP A 110 -7.80 -20.06 -2.67
CA TRP A 110 -8.44 -21.11 -3.47
C TRP A 110 -8.58 -20.70 -4.94
N ILE A 111 -9.02 -19.45 -5.20
CA ILE A 111 -9.05 -18.87 -6.54
C ILE A 111 -7.64 -18.80 -7.12
N GLY A 112 -6.66 -18.29 -6.37
CA GLY A 112 -5.28 -18.18 -6.82
C GLY A 112 -4.68 -19.52 -7.25
N ARG A 113 -4.96 -20.59 -6.50
CA ARG A 113 -4.57 -21.96 -6.88
C ARG A 113 -5.27 -22.45 -8.14
N ARG A 114 -6.52 -22.05 -8.37
CA ARG A 114 -7.27 -22.43 -9.58
C ARG A 114 -6.71 -21.80 -10.85
N PHE A 115 -6.08 -20.63 -10.72
CA PHE A 115 -5.39 -19.91 -11.78
C PHE A 115 -3.93 -20.38 -11.99
N ASP A 116 -3.52 -21.49 -11.36
CA ASP A 116 -2.18 -22.09 -11.52
C ASP A 116 -1.02 -21.17 -11.08
N LEU A 117 -1.28 -20.29 -10.11
CA LEU A 117 -0.24 -19.48 -9.48
C LEU A 117 0.58 -20.34 -8.51
N SER A 118 1.86 -19.96 -8.30
CA SER A 118 2.66 -20.58 -7.25
C SER A 118 1.99 -20.41 -5.88
N ASP A 119 2.14 -21.41 -5.00
CA ASP A 119 1.55 -21.37 -3.66
C ASP A 119 1.94 -20.10 -2.88
N ARG A 120 3.19 -19.64 -3.05
CA ARG A 120 3.70 -18.42 -2.42
C ARG A 120 3.00 -17.17 -2.96
N LEU A 121 2.81 -17.08 -4.27
CA LEU A 121 2.14 -15.95 -4.91
C LEU A 121 0.65 -15.90 -4.55
N ALA A 122 -0.04 -17.06 -4.54
CA ALA A 122 -1.43 -17.15 -4.11
C ALA A 122 -1.60 -16.74 -2.64
N LEU A 123 -0.68 -17.14 -1.75
CA LEU A 123 -0.66 -16.72 -0.36
C LEU A 123 -0.42 -15.21 -0.22
N LEU A 124 0.56 -14.65 -0.95
CA LEU A 124 0.83 -13.20 -0.92
C LEU A 124 -0.38 -12.38 -1.34
N ILE A 125 -1.04 -12.78 -2.43
CA ILE A 125 -2.25 -12.10 -2.90
C ILE A 125 -3.39 -12.27 -1.89
N GLY A 126 -3.60 -13.48 -1.35
CA GLY A 126 -4.63 -13.73 -0.34
C GLY A 126 -4.45 -12.88 0.93
N VAL A 127 -3.23 -12.83 1.47
CA VAL A 127 -2.89 -11.99 2.63
C VAL A 127 -3.07 -10.50 2.29
N GLY A 128 -2.61 -10.09 1.11
CA GLY A 128 -2.74 -8.71 0.64
C GLY A 128 -4.20 -8.26 0.53
N THR A 129 -5.04 -9.05 -0.14
CA THR A 129 -6.45 -8.69 -0.38
C THR A 129 -7.30 -8.72 0.88
N SER A 130 -6.97 -9.55 1.88
CA SER A 130 -7.83 -9.76 3.05
C SER A 130 -7.53 -8.82 4.23
N ILE A 131 -6.34 -8.20 4.29
CA ILE A 131 -5.90 -7.40 5.46
C ILE A 131 -5.76 -5.92 5.11
N CYS A 132 -4.65 -5.53 4.49
CA CYS A 132 -4.29 -4.13 4.26
C CYS A 132 -3.42 -3.93 3.01
N GLY A 133 -3.54 -4.83 2.04
CA GLY A 133 -2.96 -4.68 0.72
C GLY A 133 -1.43 -4.84 0.71
N PRO A 134 -0.68 -3.94 0.05
CA PRO A 134 0.77 -4.06 -0.14
C PRO A 134 1.58 -4.17 1.16
N SER A 135 1.07 -3.55 2.23
CA SER A 135 1.73 -3.57 3.55
C SER A 135 1.73 -4.98 4.16
N ALA A 136 0.64 -5.73 3.98
CA ALA A 136 0.53 -7.11 4.43
C ALA A 136 1.44 -8.04 3.60
N ILE A 137 1.53 -7.82 2.28
CA ILE A 137 2.44 -8.55 1.38
C ILE A 137 3.88 -8.36 1.83
N ALA A 138 4.30 -7.12 2.10
CA ALA A 138 5.66 -6.81 2.53
C ALA A 138 6.00 -7.40 3.92
N ALA A 139 4.99 -7.57 4.79
CA ALA A 139 5.16 -8.20 6.10
C ALA A 139 5.22 -9.73 6.01
N ALA A 140 4.39 -10.35 5.15
CA ALA A 140 4.30 -11.81 5.00
C ALA A 140 5.41 -12.38 4.10
N ALA A 141 5.92 -11.62 3.14
CA ALA A 141 6.98 -12.03 2.21
C ALA A 141 8.19 -12.73 2.87
N PRO A 142 8.84 -12.17 3.92
CA PRO A 142 9.96 -12.84 4.58
C PRO A 142 9.55 -14.05 5.42
N ALA A 143 8.28 -14.16 5.83
CA ALA A 143 7.80 -15.29 6.64
C ALA A 143 7.59 -16.57 5.82
N ILE A 144 7.36 -16.44 4.52
CA ILE A 144 7.13 -17.57 3.59
C ILE A 144 8.29 -17.79 2.61
N ASP A 145 9.42 -17.09 2.80
CA ASP A 145 10.57 -17.09 1.90
C ASP A 145 10.19 -16.86 0.42
N ALA A 146 9.36 -15.83 0.20
CA ALA A 146 8.88 -15.48 -1.13
C ALA A 146 10.00 -14.93 -2.01
N LYS A 147 10.00 -15.32 -3.30
CA LYS A 147 10.98 -14.79 -4.25
C LYS A 147 10.68 -13.34 -4.60
N ALA A 148 11.71 -12.57 -4.96
CA ALA A 148 11.55 -11.18 -5.36
C ALA A 148 10.60 -11.02 -6.56
N GLU A 149 10.59 -11.98 -7.49
CA GLU A 149 9.65 -11.98 -8.62
C GLU A 149 8.19 -12.12 -8.15
N GLU A 150 7.92 -13.02 -7.21
CA GLU A 150 6.58 -13.29 -6.68
C GLU A 150 6.05 -12.09 -5.88
N ILE A 151 6.91 -11.47 -5.06
CA ILE A 151 6.58 -10.26 -4.33
C ILE A 151 6.24 -9.12 -5.31
N GLY A 152 7.07 -8.94 -6.35
CA GLY A 152 6.85 -7.91 -7.37
C GLY A 152 5.54 -8.10 -8.13
N LEU A 153 5.22 -9.34 -8.51
CA LEU A 153 3.96 -9.70 -9.18
C LEU A 153 2.75 -9.43 -8.29
N ALA A 154 2.80 -9.85 -7.02
CA ALA A 154 1.71 -9.63 -6.06
C ALA A 154 1.46 -8.13 -5.82
N LEU A 155 2.51 -7.35 -5.55
CA LEU A 155 2.41 -5.91 -5.33
C LEU A 155 1.86 -5.18 -6.55
N SER A 156 2.35 -5.51 -7.74
CA SER A 156 1.91 -4.87 -8.98
C SER A 156 0.45 -5.17 -9.28
N GLY A 157 0.04 -6.43 -9.17
CA GLY A 157 -1.35 -6.85 -9.39
C GLY A 157 -2.33 -6.17 -8.44
N ILE A 158 -2.05 -6.23 -7.13
CA ILE A 158 -2.92 -5.61 -6.12
C ILE A 158 -2.97 -4.08 -6.28
N ASN A 159 -1.84 -3.44 -6.55
CA ASN A 159 -1.82 -2.00 -6.75
C ASN A 159 -2.61 -1.59 -8.00
N LEU A 160 -2.53 -2.36 -9.09
CA LEU A 160 -3.30 -2.08 -10.30
C LEU A 160 -4.81 -2.23 -10.05
N PHE A 161 -5.22 -3.28 -9.34
CA PHE A 161 -6.62 -3.47 -8.93
C PHE A 161 -7.11 -2.39 -7.97
N ALA A 162 -6.23 -1.83 -7.12
CA ALA A 162 -6.58 -0.72 -6.21
C ALA A 162 -6.65 0.63 -6.95
N LEU A 163 -5.78 0.86 -7.93
CA LEU A 163 -5.78 2.07 -8.75
C LEU A 163 -7.00 2.16 -9.66
N LEU A 164 -7.48 1.03 -10.17
CA LEU A 164 -8.63 0.99 -11.07
C LEU A 164 -9.89 1.70 -10.51
N PRO A 165 -10.44 1.32 -9.32
CA PRO A 165 -11.58 2.01 -8.73
C PRO A 165 -11.26 3.44 -8.33
N MET A 166 -10.00 3.74 -8.01
CA MET A 166 -9.56 5.08 -7.64
C MET A 166 -9.66 6.06 -8.81
N PHE A 167 -9.42 5.61 -10.04
CA PHE A 167 -9.66 6.37 -11.27
C PHE A 167 -11.13 6.32 -11.70
N LEU A 168 -11.81 5.19 -11.50
CA LEU A 168 -13.21 5.03 -11.88
C LEU A 168 -14.14 5.94 -11.06
N TYR A 169 -13.90 6.03 -9.75
CA TYR A 169 -14.74 6.78 -8.82
C TYR A 169 -14.92 8.27 -9.20
N PRO A 170 -13.86 9.07 -9.45
CA PRO A 170 -14.03 10.45 -9.90
C PRO A 170 -14.67 10.56 -11.29
N LEU A 171 -14.44 9.63 -12.22
CA LEU A 171 -15.09 9.62 -13.53
C LEU A 171 -16.60 9.35 -13.43
N LEU A 172 -17.00 8.41 -12.58
CA LEU A 172 -18.39 8.09 -12.27
C LEU A 172 -19.07 9.24 -11.51
N SER A 173 -18.37 9.83 -10.54
CA SER A 173 -18.87 10.96 -9.75
C SER A 173 -19.07 12.21 -10.61
N HIS A 174 -18.18 12.48 -11.58
CA HIS A 174 -18.31 13.66 -12.45
C HIS A 174 -19.47 13.52 -13.45
N ASN A 175 -19.74 12.31 -13.95
CA ASN A 175 -20.89 12.04 -14.83
C ASN A 175 -22.23 11.96 -14.08
N THR A 176 -22.20 11.74 -12.76
CA THR A 176 -23.41 11.60 -11.92
C THR A 176 -23.70 12.86 -11.08
N ALA A 177 -22.90 13.93 -11.21
CA ALA A 177 -23.15 15.25 -10.61
C ALA A 177 -24.35 16.01 -11.23
N GLY A 178 -25.23 15.31 -11.97
CA GLY A 178 -26.58 15.78 -12.35
C GLY A 178 -27.71 15.21 -11.48
N GLY A 179 -27.41 14.43 -10.42
CA GLY A 179 -28.42 13.79 -9.59
C GLY A 179 -28.09 13.78 -8.11
N ARG A 180 -28.60 14.79 -7.38
CA ARG A 180 -28.82 14.84 -5.92
C ARG A 180 -27.58 15.10 -5.04
N LEU A 181 -27.30 16.39 -4.83
CA LEU A 181 -27.10 16.95 -3.49
C LEU A 181 -28.25 17.92 -3.22
#